data_AF-A0A358ST21-F1
#
_entry.id   AF-A0A358ST21-F1
#
_cell.length_a   1.000
_cell.length_b   1.000
_cell.length_c   1.000
_cell.angle_alpha   90.00
_cell.angle_beta   90.00
_cell.angle_gamma   90.00
#
_symmetry.space_group_name_H-M   'P 1'
#
loop_
_entity.id
_entity.type
_entity.pdbx_description
1 polymer ?
#
loop_
_entity_poly.entity_id
_entity_poly.type
_entity_poly.pdbx_seq_one_letter_code
_entity_poly.pdbx_strand_id
1 'polypeptide(L)' 'MTVRGVAGPSVRAAFDDVEVSVAGDTTVLRRAGTDQAALHGLLNRIQDLGLVVIDVHLEPPEPA' A
#
# COMPACT_ATOMS: atom_id res chain seq x y z
N MET A 1 2.28 -4.64 0.56
CA MET A 1 1.92 -4.32 1.96
C MET A 1 0.42 -4.50 2.16
N THR A 2 -0.01 -4.73 3.39
CA THR A 2 -1.41 -4.89 3.75
C THR A 2 -1.78 -3.86 4.83
N VAL A 3 -2.89 -3.17 4.62
CA VAL A 3 -3.45 -2.19 5.56
C VAL A 3 -4.85 -2.62 6.00
N ARG A 4 -5.20 -2.31 7.24
CA ARG A 4 -6.55 -2.52 7.77
C ARG A 4 -7.46 -1.37 7.35
N GLY A 5 -8.66 -1.72 6.88
CA GLY A 5 -9.62 -0.78 6.33
C GLY A 5 -9.95 -1.12 4.87
N VAL A 6 -11.18 -0.80 4.48
CA VAL A 6 -11.67 -1.01 3.11
C VAL A 6 -11.28 0.18 2.25
N ALA A 7 -10.63 -0.07 1.11
CA ALA A 7 -10.28 0.97 0.15
C ALA A 7 -11.52 1.54 -0.55
N GLY A 8 -12.14 2.51 0.10
CA GLY A 8 -13.16 3.37 -0.49
C GLY A 8 -12.58 4.29 -1.58
N PRO A 9 -13.43 5.11 -2.23
CA PRO A 9 -13.02 5.96 -3.35
C PRO A 9 -11.82 6.86 -3.06
N SER A 10 -11.78 7.46 -1.87
CA SER A 10 -10.68 8.35 -1.43
C SER A 10 -9.34 7.62 -1.27
N VAL A 11 -9.38 6.40 -0.74
CA VAL A 11 -8.18 5.55 -0.56
C VAL A 11 -7.64 5.14 -1.93
N ARG A 12 -8.52 4.69 -2.83
CA ARG A 12 -8.13 4.34 -4.21
C ARG A 12 -7.53 5.53 -4.97
N ALA A 13 -8.07 6.74 -4.77
CA ALA A 13 -7.54 7.95 -5.40
C ALA A 13 -6.17 8.36 -4.85
N ALA A 14 -5.89 8.14 -3.57
CA ALA A 14 -4.60 8.46 -2.95
C ALA A 14 -3.47 7.48 -3.31
N PHE A 15 -3.83 6.31 -3.84
CA PHE A 15 -2.93 5.21 -4.19
C PHE A 15 -3.08 4.83 -5.68
N ASP A 16 -3.32 5.81 -6.55
CA ASP A 16 -3.46 5.59 -8.00
C ASP A 16 -2.15 5.09 -8.66
N ASP A 17 -1.01 5.38 -8.04
CA ASP A 17 0.33 4.90 -8.40
C ASP A 17 0.65 3.48 -7.88
N VAL A 18 -0.31 2.84 -7.20
CA VAL A 18 -0.13 1.54 -6.53
C VAL A 18 -1.29 0.61 -6.89
N GLU A 19 -1.02 -0.67 -7.08
CA GLU A 19 -2.09 -1.63 -7.30
C GLU A 19 -2.83 -1.90 -5.97
N VAL A 20 -4.12 -1.56 -5.96
CA VAL A 20 -4.99 -1.69 -4.78
C VAL A 20 -5.96 -2.86 -4.94
N SER A 21 -5.84 -3.85 -4.06
CA SER A 21 -6.75 -5.00 -3.99
C SER A 21 -7.46 -5.03 -2.64
N VAL A 22 -8.78 -5.24 -2.62
CA VAL A 22 -9.56 -5.36 -1.37
C VAL A 22 -9.80 -6.84 -1.09
N ALA A 23 -9.46 -7.29 0.12
CA ALA A 23 -9.69 -8.63 0.60
C ALA A 23 -10.40 -8.57 1.97
N GLY A 24 -11.73 -8.69 1.94
CA GLY A 24 -12.56 -8.60 3.15
C GLY A 24 -12.50 -7.21 3.79
N ASP A 25 -12.01 -7.15 5.04
CA ASP A 25 -11.80 -5.92 5.82
C ASP A 25 -10.39 -5.32 5.67
N THR A 26 -9.56 -5.91 4.81
CA THR A 26 -8.20 -5.47 4.53
C THR A 26 -8.03 -4.99 3.11
N THR A 27 -7.06 -4.11 2.92
CA THR A 27 -6.61 -3.64 1.61
C THR A 27 -5.16 -4.02 1.43
N VAL A 28 -4.86 -4.69 0.31
CA VAL A 28 -3.51 -5.04 -0.12
C VAL A 28 -3.06 -4.00 -1.15
N LEU A 29 -1.89 -3.41 -0.91
CA LEU A 29 -1.22 -2.44 -1.76
C LEU A 29 0.05 -3.08 -2.34
N ARG A 30 0.16 -3.17 -3.67
CA ARG A 30 1.31 -3.72 -4.39
C ARG A 30 1.96 -2.67 -5.29
N ARG A 31 3.26 -2.47 -5.15
CA ARG A 31 4.05 -1.55 -5.97
C ARG A 31 5.40 -2.15 -6.33
N ALA A 32 5.63 -2.38 -7.61
CA ALA A 32 6.92 -2.81 -8.13
C ALA A 32 7.94 -1.66 -8.09
N GLY A 33 9.22 -1.98 -7.91
CA GLY A 33 10.30 -0.99 -7.98
C GLY A 33 10.25 0.08 -6.88
N THR A 34 9.68 -0.25 -5.72
CA THR A 34 9.62 0.68 -4.59
C THR A 34 11.02 0.86 -3.99
N ASP A 35 11.62 2.03 -4.20
CA ASP A 35 12.79 2.44 -3.43
C ASP A 35 12.40 2.87 -2.00
N GLN A 36 13.40 3.15 -1.16
CA GLN A 36 13.17 3.52 0.22
C GLN A 36 12.40 4.85 0.37
N ALA A 37 12.59 5.82 -0.52
CA ALA A 37 11.89 7.11 -0.47
C ALA A 37 10.41 6.95 -0.86
N ALA A 38 10.14 6.17 -1.89
CA ALA A 38 8.82 5.78 -2.34
C ALA A 38 8.04 5.02 -1.23
N LEU A 39 8.72 4.13 -0.50
CA LEU A 39 8.13 3.45 0.65
C LEU A 39 7.75 4.43 1.77
N HIS A 40 8.67 5.33 2.14
CA HIS A 40 8.39 6.35 3.16
C HIS A 40 7.23 7.27 2.76
N GLY A 41 7.17 7.69 1.49
CA GLY A 41 6.05 8.48 0.99
C GLY A 41 4.72 7.73 1.05
N LEU A 42 4.73 6.41 0.81
CA LEU A 42 3.55 5.56 0.92
C LEU A 42 3.08 5.43 2.38
N LEU A 43 4.01 5.23 3.33
CA LEU A 43 3.71 5.17 4.75
C LEU A 43 3.14 6.49 5.29
N ASN A 44 3.62 7.63 4.82
CA ASN A 44 3.06 8.93 5.19
C ASN A 44 1.62 9.09 4.69
N ARG A 45 1.34 8.75 3.42
CA ARG A 45 -0.02 8.78 2.86
C ARG A 45 -1.00 7.90 3.65
N ILE A 46 -0.55 6.71 4.07
CA ILE A 46 -1.35 5.80 4.91
C ILE A 46 -1.68 6.44 6.26
N GLN A 47 -0.71 7.10 6.90
CA GLN A 47 -0.91 7.81 8.17
C GLN A 47 -1.84 9.01 8.02
N ASP A 48 -1.72 9.79 6.95
CA ASP A 48 -2.59 10.94 6.66
C ASP A 48 -4.06 10.53 6.47
N LEU A 49 -4.28 9.32 5.93
CA LEU A 49 -5.61 8.72 5.77
C LEU A 49 -6.12 8.02 7.03
N GLY A 50 -5.32 7.95 8.11
CA GLY A 50 -5.67 7.22 9.33
C GLY A 50 -5.75 5.71 9.16
N LEU A 51 -5.14 5.16 8.10
CA LEU A 51 -5.08 3.72 7.86
C LEU A 51 -3.98 3.10 8.71
N VAL A 52 -4.18 1.84 9.11
CA VAL A 52 -3.22 1.10 9.93
C VAL A 52 -2.52 0.07 9.07
N VAL A 53 -1.19 0.16 8.98
CA VAL A 53 -0.37 -0.90 8.37
C VAL A 53 -0.38 -2.10 9.29
N ILE A 54 -0.85 -3.23 8.78
CA ILE A 54 -0.86 -4.49 9.53
C ILE A 54 0.26 -5.41 9.08
N ASP A 55 0.76 -5.24 7.85
CA ASP A 55 1.78 -6.12 7.31
C ASP A 55 2.55 -5.47 6.15
N VAL A 56 3.85 -5.73 6.09
CA VAL A 56 4.74 -5.21 5.03
C VAL A 56 5.62 -6.34 4.54
N HIS A 57 5.32 -6.82 3.34
CA HIS A 57 6.16 -7.74 2.60
C HIS A 57 6.96 -6.99 1.54
N LEU A 58 8.28 -7.14 1.59
CA LEU A 58 9.20 -6.76 0.53
C LEU A 58 9.43 -8.00 -0.33
N GLU A 59 8.94 -7.97 -1.57
CA GLU A 59 9.29 -9.03 -2.53
C GLU A 59 10.73 -8.81 -2.98
N PRO A 60 11.59 -9.83 -2.90
CA PRO A 60 12.93 -9.74 -3.47
C PRO A 60 12.80 -9.50 -4.98
N PRO A 61 13.74 -8.75 -5.60
CA PRO A 61 13.74 -8.58 -7.04
C PRO A 61 13.75 -9.97 -7.69
N GLU A 62 12.83 -10.20 -8.64
CA GLU A 62 12.77 -11.46 -9.36
C GLU A 62 14.13 -11.68 -10.05
N PRO A 63 14.83 -12.81 -9.78
CA PRO A 63 16.12 -13.08 -10.40
C PRO A 63 15.94 -13.22 -11.92
N ALA A 64 16.78 -12.51 -12.68
CA ALA A 64 16.78 -12.46 -14.14
C ALA A 64 17.18 -13.79 -14.81
#